data_AF-A0A2K1L259-F1
#
_entry.id   AF-A0A2K1L259-F1
#
_cell.length_a   1.000
_cell.length_b   1.000
_cell.length_c   1.000
_cell.angle_alpha   90.00
_cell.angle_beta   90.00
_cell.angle_gamma   90.00
#
_symmetry.space_group_name_H-M   'P 1'
#
loop_
_entity.id
_entity.type
_entity.pdbx_description
1 polymer ?
#
loop_
_entity_poly.entity_id
_entity_poly.type
_entity_poly.pdbx_seq_one_letter_code
_entity_poly.pdbx_strand_id
1 'polypeptide(L)'
;MWQPDRVLEFCKNNDLQLIVRAHECVMDGFERFAQGHLITLFSATNYCGTANNAGAILVLGRDLVVVPKLIHPIPPAITSPESSPERHVDDTWMQELNVQRPPTPTRGRPQGGNDRGSLAWI
;
A
#
# COMPACT_ATOMS: atom_id res chain seq x y z
N MET A 1 -12.15 6.92 4.53
CA MET A 1 -11.56 6.22 3.36
C MET A 1 -12.60 6.26 2.24
N TRP A 2 -12.21 6.60 1.01
CA TRP A 2 -13.13 6.64 -0.13
C TRP A 2 -13.67 5.23 -0.40
N GLN A 3 -14.97 5.10 -0.69
CA GLN A 3 -15.52 3.83 -1.15
C GLN A 3 -14.96 3.51 -2.54
N PRO A 4 -14.67 2.24 -2.88
CA PRO A 4 -14.14 1.86 -4.20
C PRO A 4 -14.97 2.42 -5.36
N ASP A 5 -16.29 2.46 -5.23
CA ASP A 5 -17.21 2.92 -6.26
C ASP A 5 -17.00 4.41 -6.61
N ARG A 6 -16.63 5.25 -5.65
CA ARG A 6 -16.36 6.68 -5.90
C ARG A 6 -15.09 6.89 -6.72
N VAL A 7 -14.09 6.03 -6.53
CA VAL A 7 -12.87 6.04 -7.34
C VAL A 7 -13.20 5.64 -8.77
N LEU A 8 -13.96 4.56 -8.95
CA LEU A 8 -14.37 4.08 -10.27
C LEU A 8 -15.25 5.10 -11.01
N GLU A 9 -16.22 5.69 -10.31
CA GLU A 9 -17.10 6.75 -10.85
C GLU A 9 -16.30 7.97 -11.27
N PHE A 10 -15.35 8.43 -10.44
CA PHE A 10 -14.46 9.54 -10.79
C PHE A 10 -13.63 9.23 -12.03
N CYS A 11 -12.99 8.05 -12.08
CA CYS A 11 -12.21 7.64 -13.24
C CYS A 11 -13.07 7.62 -14.52
N LYS A 12 -14.26 7.03 -14.45
CA LYS A 12 -15.21 6.97 -15.57
C LYS A 12 -15.65 8.35 -16.05
N ASN A 13 -16.02 9.24 -15.12
CA ASN A 13 -16.54 10.57 -15.47
C ASN A 13 -15.47 11.49 -16.07
N ASN A 14 -14.19 11.18 -15.84
CA ASN A 14 -13.05 11.99 -16.30
C ASN A 14 -12.20 11.29 -17.38
N ASP A 15 -12.65 10.15 -17.92
CA ASP A 15 -11.91 9.33 -18.89
C ASP A 15 -10.47 8.98 -18.42
N LEU A 16 -10.33 8.67 -17.13
CA LEU A 16 -9.06 8.27 -16.53
C LEU A 16 -9.03 6.76 -16.30
N GLN A 17 -7.87 6.15 -16.53
CA GLN A 17 -7.65 4.73 -16.26
C GLN A 17 -7.00 4.48 -14.89
N LEU A 18 -6.29 5.47 -14.35
CA LEU A 18 -5.53 5.33 -13.11
C LEU A 18 -5.36 6.67 -12.39
N ILE A 19 -5.54 6.67 -11.08
CA ILE A 19 -5.14 7.73 -10.15
C ILE A 19 -3.87 7.26 -9.42
N VAL A 20 -2.82 8.08 -9.44
CA VAL A 20 -1.66 7.91 -8.57
C VAL A 20 -1.66 9.05 -7.56
N ARG A 21 -1.67 8.72 -6.27
CA ARG A 21 -1.59 9.67 -5.16
C ARG A 21 -0.49 9.28 -4.19
N ALA A 22 -0.11 10.22 -3.34
CA ALA A 22 0.80 9.97 -2.21
C ALA A 22 0.08 10.27 -0.89
N HIS A 23 0.77 10.96 0.03
CA HIS A 23 0.28 11.53 1.29
C HIS A 23 0.05 10.51 2.43
N GLU A 24 -0.37 9.29 2.13
CA GLU A 24 -0.55 8.23 3.13
C GLU A 24 0.66 7.30 3.15
N CYS A 25 1.30 7.15 4.31
CA CYS A 25 2.36 6.14 4.51
C CYS A 25 1.73 4.74 4.36
N VAL A 26 2.31 3.88 3.53
CA VAL A 26 1.87 2.49 3.28
C VAL A 26 3.08 1.58 3.47
N MET A 27 2.87 0.38 4.02
CA MET A 27 3.97 -0.48 4.48
C MET A 27 4.98 -0.84 3.38
N ASP A 28 4.50 -1.17 2.18
CA ASP A 28 5.37 -1.54 1.06
C ASP A 28 5.80 -0.33 0.21
N GLY A 29 5.52 0.90 0.65
CA GLY A 29 5.73 2.12 -0.15
C GLY A 29 4.78 2.24 -1.35
N PHE A 30 3.94 1.25 -1.60
CA PHE A 30 2.95 1.24 -2.66
C PHE A 30 1.73 0.41 -2.25
N GLU A 31 0.53 0.89 -2.54
CA GLU A 31 -0.71 0.15 -2.30
C GLU A 31 -1.70 0.35 -3.46
N ARG A 32 -2.37 -0.73 -3.90
CA ARG A 32 -3.46 -0.67 -4.87
C ARG A 32 -4.81 -0.63 -4.16
N PHE A 33 -5.71 0.19 -4.67
CA PHE A 33 -7.09 0.30 -4.22
C PHE A 33 -8.05 0.34 -5.42
N ALA A 34 -9.35 0.09 -5.18
CA ALA A 34 -10.40 0.11 -6.21
C ALA A 34 -10.02 -0.66 -7.50
N GLN A 35 -9.66 -1.95 -7.33
CA GLN A 35 -9.23 -2.83 -8.43
C GLN A 35 -7.99 -2.33 -9.18
N GLY A 36 -7.18 -1.48 -8.56
CA GLY A 36 -5.97 -0.90 -9.16
C GLY A 36 -6.20 0.43 -9.88
N HIS A 37 -7.41 0.99 -9.87
CA HIS A 37 -7.68 2.32 -10.43
C HIS A 37 -7.17 3.46 -9.54
N LEU A 38 -6.78 3.15 -8.29
CA LEU A 38 -6.05 4.08 -7.44
C LEU A 38 -4.81 3.39 -6.88
N ILE A 39 -3.69 4.09 -6.96
CA ILE A 39 -2.42 3.71 -6.38
C ILE A 39 -2.02 4.78 -5.36
N THR A 40 -1.75 4.35 -4.13
CA THR A 40 -1.03 5.16 -3.14
C THR A 40 0.45 4.84 -3.23
N LEU A 41 1.30 5.85 -3.40
CA LEU A 41 2.75 5.76 -3.48
C LEU A 41 3.39 6.56 -2.36
N PHE A 42 4.36 5.95 -1.67
CA PHE A 42 5.11 6.55 -0.59
C PHE A 42 6.59 6.20 -0.75
N SER A 43 7.46 7.21 -0.85
CA SER A 43 8.87 6.99 -1.23
C SER A 43 9.87 7.14 -0.08
N ALA A 44 9.45 7.64 1.09
CA ALA A 44 10.32 7.73 2.25
C ALA A 44 10.30 6.41 3.03
N THR A 45 11.46 5.77 3.16
CA THR A 45 11.65 4.58 4.00
C THR A 45 11.64 4.95 5.48
N ASN A 46 11.14 4.05 6.33
CA ASN A 46 11.07 4.25 7.78
C ASN A 46 10.57 5.66 8.15
N TYR A 47 9.37 5.99 7.68
CA TYR A 47 8.81 7.32 7.84
C TYR A 47 8.78 7.74 9.31
N CYS A 48 9.20 8.98 9.57
CA CYS A 48 9.42 9.54 10.91
C CYS A 48 10.37 8.74 11.82
N GLY A 49 11.10 7.75 11.30
CA GLY A 49 11.98 6.89 12.08
C GLY A 49 11.30 5.69 12.75
N THR A 50 9.97 5.57 12.64
CA THR A 50 9.17 4.67 13.49
C THR A 50 8.30 3.69 12.70
N ALA A 51 7.91 4.07 11.48
CA ALA A 51 6.93 3.31 10.70
C ALA A 51 7.51 1.99 10.12
N ASN A 52 8.83 1.91 9.96
CA ASN A 52 9.53 0.78 9.35
C ASN A 52 8.98 0.35 7.97
N ASN A 53 8.34 1.28 7.26
CA ASN A 53 7.82 1.04 5.91
C ASN A 53 8.96 1.04 4.88
N ALA A 54 8.78 0.31 3.79
CA ALA A 54 9.53 0.50 2.57
C ALA A 54 9.11 1.81 1.87
N GLY A 55 10.01 2.36 1.07
CA GLY A 55 9.69 3.35 0.04
C GLY A 55 9.46 2.64 -1.29
N ALA A 56 8.76 3.28 -2.22
CA ALA A 56 8.68 2.81 -3.59
C ALA A 56 8.80 3.94 -4.61
N ILE A 57 9.24 3.55 -5.81
CA ILE A 57 9.17 4.33 -7.06
C ILE A 57 8.23 3.58 -8.00
N LEU A 58 7.36 4.30 -8.71
CA LEU A 58 6.47 3.72 -9.71
C LEU A 58 7.01 3.97 -11.12
N VAL A 59 7.33 2.91 -11.86
CA VAL A 59 7.69 3.00 -13.27
C VAL A 59 6.45 2.67 -14.11
N LEU A 60 6.01 3.64 -14.92
CA LEU A 60 4.89 3.48 -15.85
C LEU A 60 5.42 3.21 -17.26
N GLY A 61 5.14 2.02 -17.78
CA GLY A 61 5.43 1.63 -19.15
C GLY A 61 4.33 2.04 -20.13
N ARG A 62 4.46 1.56 -21.38
CA ARG A 62 3.36 1.64 -22.37
C ARG A 62 2.12 0.90 -21.86
N ASP A 63 0.96 1.30 -22.36
CA ASP A 63 -0.34 0.74 -21.99
C ASP A 63 -0.60 0.70 -20.47
N LEU A 64 -0.03 1.69 -19.75
CA LEU A 64 -0.10 1.81 -18.29
C LEU A 64 0.39 0.56 -17.53
N VAL A 65 1.35 -0.17 -18.09
CA VAL A 65 2.03 -1.25 -17.35
C VAL A 65 2.75 -0.64 -16.14
N VAL A 66 2.26 -0.96 -14.95
CA VAL A 66 2.77 -0.43 -13.68
C VAL A 66 3.80 -1.37 -13.07
N VAL A 67 5.03 -0.91 -12.89
CA VAL A 67 6.13 -1.67 -12.26
C VAL A 67 6.65 -0.92 -11.02
N PRO A 68 6.29 -1.35 -9.80
CA PRO A 68 6.86 -0.81 -8.58
C PRO A 68 8.34 -1.23 -8.40
N LYS A 69 9.16 -0.31 -7.89
CA LYS A 69 10.54 -0.55 -7.44
C LYS A 69 10.63 -0.21 -5.96
N LEU A 70 10.93 -1.21 -5.13
CA LEU A 70 10.99 -1.06 -3.68
C LEU A 70 12.35 -0.55 -3.22
N ILE A 71 12.33 0.25 -2.17
CA ILE A 71 13.48 0.75 -1.43
C ILE A 71 13.25 0.34 0.02
N HIS A 72 14.11 -0.54 0.55
CA HIS A 72 13.98 -1.01 1.93
C HIS A 72 14.65 -0.05 2.91
N PRO A 73 14.11 0.12 4.14
CA PRO A 73 14.78 0.90 5.16
C PRO A 73 16.14 0.28 5.51
N ILE A 74 17.13 1.14 5.78
CA ILE A 74 18.45 0.70 6.23
C ILE A 74 18.31 0.20 7.68
N PRO A 75 18.78 -1.02 8.01
CA PRO A 75 18.80 -1.48 9.39
C PRO A 75 19.55 -0.49 10.29
N PRO A 76 19.10 -0.24 11.52
CA PRO A 76 19.81 0.66 12.43
C PRO A 76 21.24 0.16 12.64
N ALA A 77 22.20 1.09 12.64
CA ALA A 77 23.59 0.75 12.91
C ALA A 77 23.72 0.12 14.30
N ILE A 78 24.38 -1.03 14.38
CA ILE A 78 24.51 -1.88 15.59
C ILE A 78 25.27 -1.17 16.74
N THR A 79 25.75 0.06 16.52
CA THR A 79 26.62 0.81 17.43
C THR A 79 26.14 2.23 17.74
N SER A 80 24.86 2.56 17.55
CA SER A 80 24.37 3.89 17.99
C SER A 80 23.98 3.88 19.47
N PRO A 81 24.53 4.77 20.33
CA PRO A 81 24.11 4.94 21.74
C PRO A 81 22.66 5.45 21.89
N GLU A 82 21.97 5.66 20.78
CA GLU A 82 20.63 6.23 20.69
C GLU A 82 19.49 5.28 21.06
N SER A 83 19.81 4.04 21.47
CA SER A 83 18.88 3.06 22.04
C SER A 83 18.44 3.42 23.47
N SER A 84 18.07 4.68 23.70
CA SER A 84 17.47 5.11 24.96
C SER A 84 16.06 4.51 25.06
N PRO A 85 15.72 3.80 26.15
CA PRO A 85 14.42 3.16 26.32
C PRO A 85 13.24 4.14 26.36
N GLU A 86 13.49 5.44 26.58
CA GLU A 86 12.46 6.48 26.64
C GLU A 86 11.87 6.85 25.26
N ARG A 87 12.65 6.75 24.16
CA ARG A 87 12.11 7.01 22.80
C ARG A 87 11.27 5.85 22.25
N HIS A 88 11.51 4.63 22.73
CA HIS A 88 10.77 3.43 22.30
C HIS A 88 9.27 3.53 22.57
N VAL A 89 8.85 4.28 23.59
CA VAL A 89 7.44 4.37 23.99
C VAL A 89 6.65 5.26 23.02
N ASP A 90 7.24 6.37 22.55
CA ASP A 90 6.64 7.28 21.57
C ASP A 90 6.64 6.70 20.15
N ASP A 91 7.39 5.64 19.87
CA ASP A 91 7.45 5.05 18.52
C ASP A 91 6.38 3.95 18.31
N THR A 92 5.84 3.41 19.41
CA THR A 92 4.88 2.29 19.41
C THR A 92 3.52 2.63 18.79
N TRP A 93 3.03 3.87 18.95
CA TRP A 93 1.68 4.23 18.51
C TRP A 93 1.53 4.19 16.97
N MET A 94 2.57 4.55 16.22
CA MET A 94 2.58 4.45 14.75
C MET A 94 2.52 2.97 14.31
N GLN A 95 3.24 2.11 15.02
CA GLN A 95 3.23 0.67 14.76
C GLN A 95 1.86 0.07 15.07
N GLU A 96 1.23 0.45 16.18
CA GLU A 96 -0.12 0.03 16.52
C GLU A 96 -1.14 0.50 15.48
N LEU A 97 -1.07 1.75 15.02
CA LEU A 97 -1.95 2.24 13.96
C LEU A 97 -1.76 1.49 12.63
N ASN A 98 -0.50 1.13 12.30
CA ASN A 98 -0.21 0.32 11.11
C ASN A 98 -0.75 -1.10 11.24
N VAL A 99 -0.68 -1.70 12.44
CA VAL A 99 -1.27 -3.02 12.73
C VAL A 99 -2.80 -2.98 12.70
N GLN A 100 -3.39 -1.88 13.18
CA GLN A 100 -4.84 -1.67 13.18
C GLN A 100 -5.38 -1.22 11.83
N ARG A 101 -4.51 -0.94 10.84
CA ARG A 101 -4.96 -0.59 9.50
C ARG A 101 -5.74 -1.79 8.93
N PRO A 102 -6.96 -1.56 8.38
CA PRO A 102 -7.70 -2.64 7.75
C PRO A 102 -6.85 -3.29 6.66
N PRO A 103 -6.83 -4.62 6.57
CA PRO A 103 -6.05 -5.32 5.55
C PRO A 103 -6.48 -4.82 4.17
N THR A 104 -5.51 -4.65 3.27
CA THR A 104 -5.79 -4.28 1.88
C THR A 104 -6.88 -5.23 1.35
N PRO A 105 -8.01 -4.71 0.82
CA PRO A 105 -9.14 -5.53 0.40
C PRO A 105 -8.67 -6.66 -0.50
N THR A 106 -9.16 -7.87 -0.24
CA THR A 106 -8.73 -9.05 -0.96
C THR A 106 -8.95 -8.87 -2.46
N ARG A 107 -7.86 -9.07 -3.21
CA ARG A 107 -7.78 -9.11 -4.66
C ARG A 107 -8.95 -9.94 -5.21
N GLY A 108 -9.93 -9.27 -5.81
CA GLY A 108 -10.93 -9.95 -6.63
C GLY A 108 -10.21 -10.64 -7.77
N ARG A 109 -10.05 -11.96 -7.68
CA ARG A 109 -9.65 -12.79 -8.82
C ARG A 109 -10.72 -12.56 -9.90
N PRO A 110 -10.36 -12.18 -11.15
CA PRO A 110 -11.36 -12.11 -12.20
C PRO A 110 -11.98 -13.51 -12.34
N GLN A 111 -13.29 -13.62 -12.12
CA GLN A 111 -14.03 -14.83 -12.42
C GLN A 111 -14.00 -14.98 -13.94
N GLY A 112 -13.16 -15.89 -14.43
CA GLY A 112 -13.31 -16.45 -15.78
C GLY A 112 -14.68 -17.10 -15.86
N GLY A 113 -15.44 -16.73 -16.89
CA GLY A 113 -16.80 -17.18 -17.07
C GLY A 113 -16.88 -18.71 -17.19
N ASN A 114 -18.01 -19.21 -16.67
CA ASN A 114 -18.60 -20.51 -16.95
C ASN A 114 -17.90 -21.72 -16.31
N ASP A 115 -18.41 -22.16 -15.16
CA ASP A 115 -18.67 -23.58 -14.96
C ASP A 115 -19.81 -23.81 -13.96
N ARG A 116 -20.82 -24.53 -14.45
CA ARG A 116 -21.97 -25.01 -13.70
C ARG A 116 -21.53 -26.19 -12.84
N GLY A 117 -21.68 -26.02 -11.53
CA GLY A 117 -21.78 -27.11 -10.57
C GLY A 117 -20.45 -27.66 -10.09
N SER A 118 -20.13 -27.41 -8.83
CA SER A 118 -19.81 -28.49 -7.90
C SER A 118 -19.76 -27.96 -6.48
N LEU A 119 -20.44 -28.69 -5.61
CA LEU A 119 -20.27 -28.71 -4.16
C LEU A 119 -18.78 -28.91 -3.82
N ALA A 120 -18.27 -28.15 -2.86
CA ALA A 120 -17.36 -28.63 -1.80
C ALA A 120 -16.88 -27.45 -0.94
N TRP A 121 -17.25 -27.50 0.33
CA TRP A 121 -16.51 -26.87 1.43
C TRP A 121 -15.28 -27.74 1.75
N ILE A 122 -14.17 -27.10 2.14
CA ILE A 122 -13.20 -27.45 3.21
C ILE A 122 -12.10 -26.38 3.18
#